data_AF-K7EKQ4-F1
#
_entry.id   AF-K7EKQ4-F1
#
_cell.length_a   1.000
_cell.length_b   1.000
_cell.length_c   1.000
_cell.angle_alpha   90.00
_cell.angle_beta   90.00
_cell.angle_gamma   90.00
#
_symmetry.space_group_name_H-M   'P 1'
#
loop_
_entity.id
_entity.type
_entity.pdbx_description
1 polymer ?
#
loop_
_entity_poly.entity_id
_entity_poly.type
_entity_poly.pdbx_seq_one_letter_code
_entity_poly.pdbx_strand_id
1 'polypeptide(L)'
;MSEQYFPALQKFTVLDLGMVLLPVASQMEASCLVIQLVQEQTKEPSKNPLLGKKRALLLSEPSLLRTVQQIPGVGKVKAPLLLQKFPSIQQLSNASIGELEQVVGQAVAQQIHAFFTQPR
;
A
#
# COMPACT_ATOMS: atom_id res chain seq x y z
N MET A 1 2.93 15.62 40.22
CA MET A 1 1.50 15.27 40.31
C MET A 1 1.40 14.02 41.18
N SER A 2 0.52 14.02 42.19
CA SER A 2 0.33 12.83 43.03
C SER A 2 -0.32 11.72 42.20
N GLU A 3 0.28 10.52 42.15
CA GLU A 3 -0.20 9.35 41.40
C GLU A 3 -1.63 8.93 41.78
N GLN A 4 -2.10 9.40 42.94
CA GLN A 4 -3.41 9.07 43.50
C GLN A 4 -4.59 9.51 42.63
N TYR A 5 -4.45 10.58 41.84
CA TYR A 5 -5.54 11.11 41.00
C TYR A 5 -5.50 10.59 39.56
N PHE A 6 -4.38 10.01 39.14
CA PHE A 6 -4.18 9.57 37.76
C PHE A 6 -5.16 8.46 37.34
N PRO A 7 -5.47 7.43 38.15
CA PRO A 7 -6.41 6.39 37.76
C PRO A 7 -7.83 6.91 37.52
N ALA A 8 -8.30 7.83 38.37
CA ALA A 8 -9.64 8.43 38.21
C ALA A 8 -9.71 9.31 36.97
N LEU A 9 -8.68 10.13 36.74
CA LEU A 9 -8.59 10.98 35.56
C LEU A 9 -8.46 10.17 34.26
N GLN A 10 -7.64 9.11 34.26
CA GLN A 10 -7.48 8.23 33.11
C GLN A 10 -8.79 7.51 32.78
N LYS A 11 -9.49 6.96 33.78
CA LYS A 11 -10.79 6.31 33.58
C LYS A 11 -11.77 7.29 32.91
N PHE A 12 -11.91 8.48 33.48
CA PHE A 12 -12.82 9.48 32.93
C PHE A 12 -12.44 9.94 31.52
N THR A 13 -11.16 10.23 31.29
CA THR A 13 -10.70 10.80 30.01
C THR A 13 -10.70 9.76 28.88
N VAL A 14 -10.22 8.55 29.17
CA VAL A 14 -10.02 7.50 28.16
C VAL A 14 -11.29 6.68 27.94
N LEU A 15 -11.98 6.28 29.01
CA LEU A 15 -13.16 5.40 28.90
C LEU A 15 -14.45 6.19 28.72
N ASP A 16 -14.66 7.26 29.49
CA ASP A 16 -15.93 7.99 29.45
C ASP A 16 -15.97 9.01 28.29
N LEU A 17 -14.84 9.66 27.98
CA LEU A 17 -14.75 10.69 26.92
C LEU A 17 -14.12 10.18 25.61
N GLY A 18 -13.51 9.00 25.59
CA GLY A 18 -12.84 8.45 24.41
C GLY A 18 -11.62 9.27 23.94
N MET A 19 -11.05 10.10 24.82
CA MET A 19 -9.89 10.95 24.51
C MET A 19 -8.58 10.27 24.93
N VAL A 20 -7.48 10.69 24.31
CA VAL A 20 -6.14 10.19 24.64
C VAL A 20 -5.54 11.04 25.78
N LEU A 21 -5.14 10.37 26.87
CA LEU A 21 -4.38 10.99 27.95
C LEU A 21 -2.89 10.65 27.79
N LEU A 22 -2.05 11.66 27.54
CA LEU A 22 -0.61 11.50 27.32
C LEU A 22 0.19 12.05 28.51
N PRO A 23 0.86 11.19 29.31
CA PRO A 23 1.67 11.65 30.43
C PRO A 23 2.98 12.27 29.93
N VAL A 24 3.44 13.33 30.61
CA VAL A 24 4.70 14.03 30.33
C VAL A 24 5.52 14.15 31.61
N ALA A 25 6.82 13.88 31.53
CA ALA A 25 7.73 13.92 32.66
C ALA A 25 8.24 15.34 32.96
N SER A 26 8.22 16.24 31.96
CA SER A 26 8.69 17.61 32.11
C SER A 26 8.00 18.60 31.18
N GLN A 27 8.11 19.90 31.50
CA GLN A 27 7.60 20.97 30.63
C GLN A 27 8.31 21.01 29.27
N MET A 28 9.59 20.63 29.21
CA MET A 28 10.35 20.57 27.96
C MET A 28 9.83 19.46 27.05
N GLU A 29 9.49 18.31 27.61
CA GLU A 29 8.85 17.22 26.85
C GLU A 29 7.47 17.65 26.36
N ALA A 30 6.69 18.31 27.22
CA ALA A 30 5.37 18.83 26.85
C ALA A 30 5.44 19.82 25.68
N SER A 31 6.39 20.76 25.70
CA SER A 31 6.55 21.73 24.61
C SER A 31 6.96 21.06 23.29
N CYS A 32 7.89 20.09 23.36
CA CYS A 32 8.33 19.32 22.20
C CYS A 32 7.15 18.54 21.56
N LEU A 33 6.33 17.88 22.38
CA LEU A 33 5.17 17.12 21.93
C LEU A 33 4.12 18.01 21.24
N VAL A 34 3.85 19.19 21.80
CA VAL A 34 2.91 20.15 21.18
C VAL A 34 3.42 20.60 19.81
N ILE A 35 4.71 20.90 19.70
CA ILE A 35 5.34 21.28 18.42
C ILE A 35 5.19 20.14 17.39
N GLN A 36 5.47 18.90 17.80
CA GLN A 36 5.35 17.73 16.93
C GLN A 36 3.90 17.50 16.47
N LEU A 37 2.92 17.65 17.36
CA LEU A 37 1.50 17.49 17.02
C LEU A 37 1.07 18.46 15.92
N VAL A 38 1.46 19.74 16.02
CA VAL A 38 1.15 20.76 15.00
C VAL A 38 1.83 20.43 13.66
N GLN A 39 3.10 20.02 13.73
CA GLN A 39 3.86 19.65 12.54
C GLN A 39 3.28 18.41 11.84
N GLU A 40 2.84 17.40 12.58
CA GLU A 40 2.23 16.19 12.01
C GLU A 40 0.83 16.45 11.46
N GLN A 41 0.02 17.30 12.09
CA GLN A 41 -1.28 17.72 11.53
C GLN A 41 -1.14 18.45 10.18
N THR A 42 -0.02 19.16 9.99
CA THR A 42 0.26 19.89 8.73
C THR A 42 0.81 18.95 7.64
N LYS A 43 1.26 17.74 8.00
CA LYS A 43 1.78 16.76 7.06
C LYS A 43 0.66 15.81 6.63
N GLU A 44 0.61 15.52 5.34
CA GLU A 44 -0.29 14.50 4.78
C GLU A 44 -0.27 13.20 5.61
N PRO A 45 -1.43 12.61 5.97
CA PRO A 45 -1.58 11.47 6.90
C PRO A 45 -0.91 10.16 6.43
N SER A 46 -0.31 10.17 5.24
CA SER A 46 0.35 9.03 4.59
C SER A 46 1.86 8.92 4.89
N LYS A 47 2.42 9.78 5.73
CA LYS A 47 3.87 9.83 6.01
C LYS A 47 4.33 9.01 7.22
N ASN A 48 3.49 8.17 7.82
CA ASN A 48 3.96 7.21 8.81
C ASN A 48 4.80 6.11 8.11
N PRO A 49 6.12 6.02 8.36
CA PRO A 49 6.97 5.02 7.69
C PRO A 49 6.64 3.57 8.09
N LEU A 50 6.02 3.39 9.27
CA LEU A 50 5.58 2.09 9.81
C LEU A 50 4.21 1.67 9.29
N LEU A 51 3.35 2.62 8.90
CA LEU A 51 2.19 2.36 8.06
C LEU A 51 2.66 2.31 6.61
N GLY A 52 3.47 1.29 6.30
CA GLY A 52 4.01 1.05 4.98
C GLY A 52 2.95 1.34 3.91
N LYS A 53 3.31 2.19 2.95
CA LYS A 53 2.44 2.66 1.86
C LYS A 53 1.55 1.50 1.40
N LYS A 54 0.25 1.55 1.69
CA LYS A 54 -0.74 0.54 1.22
C LYS A 54 -0.70 0.32 -0.30
N ARG A 55 -0.05 1.23 -1.04
CA ARG A 55 0.26 1.11 -2.46
C ARG A 55 1.22 -0.03 -2.82
N ALA A 56 2.05 -0.54 -1.90
CA ALA A 56 2.97 -1.65 -2.20
C ALA A 56 2.29 -3.03 -2.18
N LEU A 57 1.16 -3.19 -1.47
CA LEU A 57 0.41 -4.45 -1.43
C LEU A 57 -0.34 -4.74 -2.74
N LEU A 58 -0.63 -3.72 -3.55
CA LEU A 58 -1.25 -3.89 -4.87
C LEU A 58 -0.23 -4.15 -6.00
N LEU A 59 1.08 -4.01 -5.73
CA LEU A 59 2.12 -4.00 -6.75
C LEU A 59 2.91 -5.32 -6.90
N SER A 60 2.70 -6.31 -6.04
CA SER A 60 3.39 -7.60 -6.19
C SER A 60 2.82 -8.67 -5.25
N GLU A 61 1.58 -9.09 -5.46
CA GLU A 61 1.18 -10.41 -4.96
C GLU A 61 2.09 -11.45 -5.66
N PRO A 62 2.98 -12.15 -4.95
CA PRO A 62 3.96 -13.04 -5.57
C PRO A 62 3.29 -14.18 -6.35
N SER A 63 2.06 -14.52 -5.97
CA SER A 63 1.21 -15.49 -6.67
C SER A 63 0.80 -14.96 -8.04
N LEU A 64 0.40 -13.68 -8.12
CA LEU A 64 0.06 -13.00 -9.38
C LEU A 64 1.25 -12.95 -10.34
N LEU A 65 2.43 -12.56 -9.84
CA LEU A 65 3.66 -12.54 -10.64
C LEU A 65 4.02 -13.93 -11.14
N ARG A 66 3.91 -14.96 -10.29
CA ARG A 66 4.18 -16.34 -10.69
C ARG A 66 3.23 -16.80 -11.78
N THR A 67 1.93 -16.46 -11.70
CA THR A 67 0.93 -16.79 -12.71
C THR A 67 1.22 -16.08 -14.04
N VAL A 68 1.55 -14.78 -14.02
CA VAL A 68 1.93 -14.04 -15.23
C VAL A 68 3.22 -14.59 -15.85
N GLN A 69 4.17 -15.07 -15.03
CA GLN A 69 5.39 -15.74 -15.51
C GLN A 69 5.15 -17.11 -16.14
N GLN A 70 3.99 -17.75 -15.94
CA GLN A 70 3.66 -18.99 -16.66
C GLN A 70 3.29 -18.72 -18.12
N ILE A 71 3.02 -17.47 -18.49
CA ILE A 71 2.67 -17.12 -19.86
C ILE A 71 3.94 -17.19 -20.72
N PRO A 72 3.94 -17.97 -21.81
CA PRO A 72 5.12 -18.12 -22.65
C PRO A 72 5.55 -16.77 -23.24
N GLY A 73 6.83 -16.43 -23.08
CA GLY A 73 7.39 -15.13 -23.49
C GLY A 73 7.35 -14.03 -22.43
N VAL A 74 6.67 -14.23 -21.29
CA VAL A 74 6.60 -13.28 -20.17
C VAL A 74 7.56 -13.69 -19.05
N GLY A 75 8.78 -13.14 -19.08
CA GLY A 75 9.81 -13.42 -18.07
C GLY A 75 9.72 -12.55 -16.80
N LYS A 76 10.72 -12.71 -15.92
CA LYS A 76 10.85 -12.00 -14.63
C LYS A 76 10.85 -10.47 -14.75
N VAL A 77 11.27 -9.93 -15.91
CA VAL A 77 11.33 -8.48 -16.17
C VAL A 77 10.03 -7.97 -16.81
N LYS A 78 9.42 -8.76 -17.70
CA LYS A 78 8.19 -8.37 -18.41
C LYS A 78 6.94 -8.51 -17.55
N ALA A 79 6.89 -9.51 -16.66
CA ALA A 79 5.77 -9.74 -15.74
C ALA A 79 5.45 -8.52 -14.84
N PRO A 80 6.40 -7.91 -14.12
CA PRO A 80 6.10 -6.73 -13.31
C PRO A 80 5.76 -5.50 -14.16
N LEU A 81 6.32 -5.38 -15.38
CA LEU A 81 6.04 -4.27 -16.29
C LEU A 81 4.61 -4.35 -16.85
N LEU A 82 4.14 -5.56 -17.15
CA LEU A 82 2.75 -5.82 -17.51
C LEU A 82 1.79 -5.55 -16.35
N LEU A 83 2.11 -5.99 -15.13
CA LEU A 83 1.25 -5.75 -13.97
C LEU A 83 1.21 -4.27 -13.53
N GLN A 84 2.23 -3.47 -13.85
CA GLN A 84 2.16 -2.02 -13.66
C GLN A 84 1.15 -1.34 -14.59
N LYS A 85 1.02 -1.82 -15.83
CA LYS A 85 0.05 -1.31 -16.82
C LYS A 85 -1.35 -1.91 -16.62
N PHE A 86 -1.42 -3.18 -16.27
CA PHE A 86 -2.64 -3.96 -16.09
C PHE A 86 -2.64 -4.59 -14.70
N PRO A 87 -3.21 -3.92 -13.68
CA PRO A 87 -3.16 -4.38 -12.30
C PRO A 87 -3.93 -5.68 -12.00
N SER A 88 -4.65 -6.27 -12.97
CA SER A 88 -5.41 -7.52 -12.81
C SER A 88 -5.21 -8.46 -14.00
N ILE A 89 -5.23 -9.79 -13.76
CA ILE A 89 -5.23 -10.80 -14.83
C ILE A 89 -6.42 -10.61 -15.78
N GLN A 90 -7.58 -10.22 -15.25
CA GLN A 90 -8.77 -9.97 -16.07
C GLN A 90 -8.53 -8.79 -17.05
N GLN A 91 -7.82 -7.75 -16.60
CA GLN A 91 -7.46 -6.64 -17.47
C GLN A 91 -6.39 -7.06 -18.48
N LEU A 92 -5.44 -7.90 -18.08
CA LEU A 92 -4.44 -8.47 -18.97
C LEU A 92 -5.07 -9.34 -20.07
N SER A 93 -6.09 -10.14 -19.74
CA SER A 93 -6.76 -11.02 -20.69
C SER A 93 -7.67 -10.26 -21.67
N ASN A 94 -8.26 -9.15 -21.23
CA ASN A 94 -9.12 -8.30 -22.06
C ASN A 94 -8.35 -7.17 -22.78
N ALA A 95 -7.04 -7.03 -22.55
CA ALA A 95 -6.23 -6.01 -23.18
C ALA A 95 -6.11 -6.25 -24.69
N SER A 96 -6.11 -5.17 -25.46
CA SER A 96 -5.91 -5.27 -26.90
C SER A 96 -4.46 -5.58 -27.26
N ILE A 97 -4.23 -6.21 -28.43
CA ILE A 97 -2.88 -6.53 -28.91
C ILE A 97 -1.99 -5.28 -28.98
N GLY A 98 -2.56 -4.13 -29.36
CA GLY A 98 -1.83 -2.86 -29.45
C GLY A 98 -1.35 -2.33 -28.10
N GLU A 99 -2.11 -2.52 -27.02
CA GLU A 99 -1.71 -2.09 -25.68
C GLU A 99 -0.66 -3.03 -25.07
N LEU A 100 -0.75 -4.34 -25.38
CA LEU A 100 0.27 -5.32 -25.00
C LEU A 100 1.59 -5.08 -25.74
N GLU A 101 1.53 -4.70 -27.02
CA GLU A 101 2.71 -4.44 -27.85
C GLU A 101 3.61 -3.35 -27.27
N GLN A 102 3.02 -2.28 -26.71
CA GLN A 102 3.76 -1.18 -26.07
C GLN A 102 4.65 -1.64 -24.90
N VAL A 103 4.35 -2.80 -24.29
CA VAL A 103 5.03 -3.30 -23.09
C VAL A 103 5.95 -4.48 -23.41
N VAL A 104 5.56 -5.37 -24.32
CA VAL A 104 6.28 -6.65 -24.56
C VAL A 104 6.76 -6.89 -25.99
N GLY A 105 6.33 -6.06 -26.95
CA GLY A 105 6.58 -6.19 -28.39
C GLY A 105 5.55 -7.08 -29.12
N GLN A 106 5.40 -6.88 -30.43
CA GLN A 106 4.30 -7.43 -31.25
C GLN A 106 4.20 -8.97 -31.19
N ALA A 107 5.32 -9.67 -31.31
CA ALA A 107 5.34 -11.14 -31.30
C ALA A 107 4.86 -11.72 -29.96
N VAL A 108 5.28 -11.12 -28.84
CA VAL A 108 4.88 -11.56 -27.50
C VAL A 108 3.45 -11.15 -27.20
N ALA A 109 3.00 -9.98 -27.65
CA ALA A 109 1.62 -9.53 -27.50
C ALA A 109 0.62 -10.49 -28.17
N GLN A 110 0.91 -10.94 -29.40
CA GLN A 110 0.09 -11.93 -30.09
C GLN A 110 0.05 -13.27 -29.34
N GLN A 111 1.19 -13.71 -28.79
CA GLN A 111 1.28 -14.96 -28.04
C GLN A 111 0.49 -14.91 -26.72
N ILE A 112 0.52 -13.78 -26.01
CA ILE A 112 -0.29 -13.56 -24.80
C ILE A 112 -1.78 -13.58 -25.15
N HIS A 113 -2.18 -12.86 -26.20
CA HIS A 113 -3.59 -12.80 -26.62
C HIS A 113 -4.10 -14.18 -27.09
N ALA A 114 -3.29 -14.91 -27.86
CA ALA A 114 -3.59 -16.28 -28.26
C ALA A 114 -3.73 -17.22 -27.05
N PHE A 115 -2.85 -17.09 -26.04
CA PHE A 115 -2.91 -17.87 -24.80
C PHE A 115 -4.23 -17.69 -24.04
N PHE A 116 -4.81 -16.49 -24.03
CA PHE A 116 -6.08 -16.23 -23.36
C PHE A 116 -7.32 -16.55 -24.21
N THR A 117 -7.21 -16.46 -25.55
CA THR A 117 -8.36 -16.58 -26.46
C THR A 117 -8.51 -17.97 -27.07
N GLN A 118 -7.43 -18.75 -27.20
CA GLN A 118 -7.54 -20.12 -27.72
C GLN A 118 -8.21 -21.04 -26.69
N PRO A 119 -9.34 -21.67 -27.03
CA PRO A 119 -9.86 -22.77 -26.24
C PRO A 119 -8.89 -23.94 -26.33
N ARG A 120 -8.61 -24.57 -25.19
CA ARG A 120 -7.77 -25.76 -25.09
C ARG A 120 -8.58 -27.03 -25.28
#